data_AF-A0A954ND78-F1
#
_entry.id   AF-A0A954ND78-F1
#
_cell.length_a   1.000
_cell.length_b   1.000
_cell.length_c   1.000
_cell.angle_alpha   90.00
_cell.angle_beta   90.00
_cell.angle_gamma   90.00
#
_symmetry.space_group_name_H-M   'P 1'
#
loop_
_entity.id
_entity.type
_entity.pdbx_description
1 polymer ?
#
loop_
_entity_poly.entity_id
_entity_poly.type
_entity_poly.pdbx_seq_one_letter_code
_entity_poly.pdbx_strand_id
1 'polypeptide(L)'
;MPVHWDADDGIVWKVAIPGRGHSSPIVWGDRILMITAVEEAEDRVLVCLDHDGKLLWQRTIVHAPLEGKHPFNSYASGTPVTDGEGVFTAVLDQSEMLVSRYSLDGEPVWEVRPGTFSSKHGFC
;
A
#
# COMPACT_ATOMS: atom_id res chain seq x y z
N MET A 1 29.47 0.15 -0.16
CA MET A 1 28.53 -0.56 -1.05
C MET A 1 28.92 -2.03 -1.03
N PRO A 2 27.98 -2.98 -0.84
CA PRO A 2 28.30 -4.41 -0.87
C PRO A 2 28.72 -4.84 -2.28
N VAL A 3 29.70 -5.74 -2.36
CA VAL A 3 30.26 -6.26 -3.62
C VAL A 3 29.70 -7.64 -3.99
N HIS A 4 28.89 -8.23 -3.11
CA HIS A 4 28.12 -9.45 -3.31
C HIS A 4 26.68 -9.21 -2.80
N TRP A 5 25.71 -9.76 -3.51
CA TRP A 5 24.28 -9.71 -3.17
C TRP A 5 23.70 -11.08 -3.47
N ASP A 6 23.23 -11.79 -2.45
CA ASP A 6 22.32 -12.92 -2.62
C ASP A 6 21.13 -12.78 -1.65
N ALA A 7 20.23 -13.76 -1.63
CA ALA A 7 19.03 -13.70 -0.80
C ALA A 7 19.29 -13.88 0.72
N ASP A 8 20.51 -14.23 1.10
CA ASP A 8 20.92 -14.59 2.46
C ASP A 8 22.15 -13.78 2.96
N ASP A 9 22.90 -13.15 2.05
CA ASP A 9 24.09 -12.33 2.30
C ASP A 9 23.87 -10.88 1.85
N GLY A 10 24.15 -9.93 2.74
CA GLY A 10 23.96 -8.49 2.51
C GLY A 10 22.56 -7.95 2.83
N ILE A 11 21.63 -8.78 3.32
CA ILE A 11 20.30 -8.35 3.80
C ILE A 11 20.35 -8.03 5.30
N VAL A 12 20.02 -6.79 5.67
CA VAL A 12 20.00 -6.34 7.09
C VAL A 12 18.80 -6.93 7.84
N TRP A 13 17.63 -6.93 7.20
CA TRP A 13 16.42 -7.55 7.74
C TRP A 13 15.43 -7.89 6.62
N LYS A 14 14.49 -8.78 6.93
CA LYS A 14 13.33 -9.11 6.10
C LYS A 14 12.13 -9.33 7.00
N VAL A 15 10.98 -8.79 6.61
CA VAL A 15 9.73 -8.95 7.33
C VAL A 15 8.63 -9.42 6.38
N ALA A 16 7.75 -10.30 6.87
CA ALA A 16 6.56 -10.70 6.15
C ALA A 16 5.52 -9.57 6.22
N ILE A 17 4.97 -9.18 5.07
CA ILE A 17 3.89 -8.20 4.99
C ILE A 17 2.58 -8.96 4.72
N PRO A 18 1.45 -8.55 5.32
CA PRO A 18 0.16 -9.15 5.03
C PRO A 18 -0.21 -8.99 3.55
N GLY A 19 -0.70 -10.08 2.97
CA GLY A 19 -1.22 -10.09 1.62
C GLY A 19 -0.14 -9.90 0.55
N ARG A 20 -0.56 -9.33 -0.58
CA ARG A 20 0.28 -9.11 -1.77
C ARG A 20 0.11 -7.67 -2.26
N GLY A 21 1.17 -7.09 -2.81
CA GLY A 21 1.09 -5.78 -3.45
C GLY A 21 2.28 -5.53 -4.36
N HIS A 22 2.10 -4.66 -5.34
CA HIS A 22 3.17 -4.13 -6.19
C HIS A 22 3.48 -2.65 -5.87
N SER A 23 2.81 -2.06 -4.86
CA SER A 23 3.13 -0.74 -4.33
C SER A 23 4.62 -0.65 -4.04
N SER A 24 5.23 0.46 -4.46
CA SER A 24 6.57 0.80 -3.97
C SER A 24 6.47 1.25 -2.51
N PRO A 25 7.42 0.89 -1.63
CA PRO A 25 7.50 1.48 -0.31
C PRO A 25 7.96 2.94 -0.42
N ILE A 26 7.35 3.83 0.36
CA ILE A 26 7.85 5.17 0.60
C ILE A 26 8.52 5.25 1.97
N VAL A 27 9.55 6.08 2.10
CA VAL A 27 10.27 6.31 3.36
C VAL A 27 10.10 7.76 3.77
N TRP A 28 9.71 7.99 5.03
CA TRP A 28 9.62 9.33 5.61
C TRP A 28 10.01 9.31 7.09
N GLY A 29 11.11 9.98 7.43
CA GLY A 29 11.75 9.84 8.74
C GLY A 29 12.09 8.37 9.01
N ASP A 30 11.68 7.86 10.15
CA ASP A 30 11.91 6.46 10.56
C ASP A 30 10.78 5.51 10.11
N ARG A 31 9.86 5.96 9.24
CA ARG A 31 8.70 5.19 8.80
C ARG A 31 8.84 4.71 7.36
N ILE A 32 8.46 3.46 7.14
CA ILE A 32 8.30 2.84 5.82
C ILE A 32 6.81 2.58 5.61
N LEU A 33 6.23 3.09 4.53
CA LEU A 33 4.80 3.00 4.24
C LEU A 33 4.56 2.35 2.88
N MET A 34 3.59 1.46 2.79
CA MET A 34 3.21 0.80 1.53
C MET A 34 1.77 0.31 1.57
N ILE A 35 1.18 0.10 0.40
CA ILE A 35 -0.15 -0.51 0.26
C ILE A 35 -0.01 -2.00 -0.07
N THR A 36 -0.79 -2.85 0.58
CA THR A 36 -0.97 -4.26 0.22
C THR A 36 -2.44 -4.63 0.10
N ALA A 37 -2.71 -5.82 -0.44
CA ALA A 37 -4.05 -6.38 -0.54
C ALA A 37 -4.08 -7.77 0.10
N VAL A 38 -4.98 -7.95 1.05
CA VAL A 38 -5.30 -9.27 1.63
C VAL A 38 -6.48 -9.82 0.85
N GLU A 39 -6.18 -10.52 -0.23
CA GLU A 39 -7.17 -10.90 -1.26
C GLU A 39 -8.27 -11.82 -0.70
N GLU A 40 -7.94 -12.72 0.23
CA GLU A 40 -8.92 -13.62 0.87
C GLU A 40 -9.93 -12.88 1.74
N ALA A 41 -9.55 -11.71 2.27
CA ALA A 41 -10.40 -10.83 3.06
C ALA A 41 -10.99 -9.69 2.22
N GLU A 42 -10.63 -9.57 0.95
CA GLU A 42 -11.02 -8.47 0.06
C GLU A 42 -10.59 -7.07 0.57
N ASP A 43 -9.52 -7.01 1.35
CA ASP A 43 -9.03 -5.78 1.97
C ASP A 43 -7.87 -5.17 1.18
N ARG A 44 -7.88 -3.85 0.97
CA ARG A 44 -6.68 -3.07 0.64
C ARG A 44 -6.23 -2.36 1.89
N VAL A 45 -4.94 -2.38 2.17
CA VAL A 45 -4.40 -2.09 3.48
C VAL A 45 -3.20 -1.15 3.35
N LEU A 46 -3.17 -0.09 4.15
CA LEU A 46 -1.98 0.73 4.37
C LEU A 46 -1.19 0.18 5.55
N VAL A 47 0.08 -0.13 5.32
CA VAL A 47 1.01 -0.68 6.31
C VAL A 47 2.07 0.36 6.62
N CYS A 48 2.42 0.51 7.90
CA CYS A 48 3.54 1.30 8.36
C CYS A 48 4.49 0.45 9.20
N LEU A 49 5.75 0.42 8.80
CA LEU A 49 6.85 -0.18 9.54
C LEU A 49 7.81 0.90 10.05
N ASP A 50 8.62 0.56 11.04
CA ASP A 50 9.84 1.32 11.33
C ASP A 50 11.02 0.86 10.45
N HIS A 51 12.15 1.55 10.60
CA HIS A 51 13.39 1.26 9.87
C HIS A 51 14.01 -0.13 10.15
N ASP A 52 13.60 -0.80 11.22
CA ASP A 52 14.02 -2.17 11.58
C ASP A 52 13.03 -3.23 11.04
N GLY A 53 12.00 -2.79 10.32
CA GLY A 53 10.98 -3.67 9.74
C GLY A 53 9.87 -4.06 10.72
N LYS A 54 9.81 -3.48 11.92
CA LYS A 54 8.73 -3.75 12.87
C LYS A 54 7.44 -3.06 12.44
N LEU A 55 6.34 -3.79 12.46
CA LEU A 55 5.01 -3.24 12.22
C LEU A 55 4.65 -2.22 13.31
N LEU A 56 4.47 -0.96 12.92
CA LEU A 56 3.97 0.11 13.79
C LEU A 56 2.45 0.13 13.79
N TRP A 57 1.84 0.08 12.61
CA TRP A 57 0.40 0.02 12.46
C TRP A 57 -0.01 -0.50 11.08
N GLN A 58 -1.28 -0.92 11.01
CA GLN A 58 -1.94 -1.39 9.80
C GLN A 58 -3.37 -0.83 9.77
N ARG A 59 -3.83 -0.40 8.60
CA ARG A 59 -5.19 0.13 8.40
C ARG A 59 -5.80 -0.38 7.11
N THR A 60 -7.02 -0.90 7.20
CA THR A 60 -7.82 -1.18 6.00
C THR A 60 -8.22 0.15 5.37
N ILE A 61 -7.80 0.35 4.11
CA ILE A 61 -8.18 1.48 3.27
C ILE A 61 -9.61 1.27 2.77
N VAL A 62 -9.88 0.06 2.27
CA VAL A 62 -11.21 -0.35 1.84
C VAL A 62 -11.37 -1.85 2.00
N HIS A 63 -12.55 -2.27 2.43
CA HIS A 63 -13.05 -3.64 2.39
C HIS A 63 -14.13 -3.70 1.31
N ALA A 64 -13.83 -4.32 0.17
CA ALA A 64 -14.73 -4.36 -0.98
C ALA A 64 -14.36 -5.48 -1.95
N PRO A 65 -15.32 -6.02 -2.72
CA PRO A 65 -15.04 -7.04 -3.74
C PRO A 65 -13.88 -6.66 -4.66
N LEU A 66 -13.11 -7.68 -5.05
CA LEU A 66 -11.95 -7.51 -5.93
C LEU A 66 -12.37 -7.12 -7.36
N GLU A 67 -11.86 -5.98 -7.88
CA GLU A 67 -12.15 -5.55 -9.24
C GLU A 67 -11.45 -6.38 -10.34
N GLY A 68 -11.83 -6.15 -11.59
CA GLY A 68 -11.07 -6.65 -12.73
C GLY A 68 -9.73 -5.94 -12.84
N LYS A 69 -8.64 -6.70 -12.88
CA LYS A 69 -7.27 -6.18 -13.09
C LYS A 69 -6.52 -6.95 -14.17
N HIS A 70 -5.51 -6.34 -14.77
CA HIS A 70 -4.57 -7.06 -15.62
C HIS A 70 -3.83 -8.15 -14.82
N PRO A 71 -3.50 -9.32 -15.41
CA PRO A 71 -2.84 -10.41 -14.67
C PRO A 71 -1.48 -10.06 -14.05
N PHE A 72 -0.72 -9.14 -14.67
CA PHE A 72 0.56 -8.66 -14.13
C PHE A 72 0.42 -7.55 -13.09
N ASN A 73 -0.80 -7.26 -12.68
CA ASN A 73 -1.09 -6.24 -11.70
C ASN A 73 -1.45 -6.83 -10.33
N SER A 74 -1.51 -5.98 -9.30
CA SER A 74 -2.02 -6.31 -7.97
C SER A 74 -3.17 -5.38 -7.60
N TYR A 75 -3.97 -5.76 -6.58
CA TYR A 75 -5.01 -4.89 -6.01
C TYR A 75 -4.45 -3.74 -5.16
N ALA A 76 -3.13 -3.67 -5.03
CA ALA A 76 -2.38 -2.74 -4.20
C ALA A 76 -1.14 -2.23 -4.95
N SER A 77 -1.34 -1.84 -6.20
CA SER A 77 -0.28 -1.30 -7.05
C SER A 77 -0.10 0.21 -6.92
N GLY A 78 -1.14 0.91 -6.46
CA GLY A 78 -1.03 2.31 -6.07
C GLY A 78 0.04 2.48 -5.00
N THR A 79 0.98 3.38 -5.23
CA THR A 79 2.01 3.75 -4.24
C THR A 79 1.49 4.93 -3.41
N PRO A 80 1.52 4.87 -2.06
CA PRO A 80 1.10 6.00 -1.25
C PRO A 80 2.08 7.17 -1.42
N VAL A 81 1.65 8.37 -1.06
CA VAL A 81 2.53 9.55 -1.01
C VAL A 81 2.32 10.28 0.31
N THR A 82 3.32 11.03 0.78
CA THR A 82 3.19 11.85 1.98
C THR A 82 3.68 13.27 1.73
N ASP A 83 3.06 14.23 2.41
CA ASP A 83 3.51 15.62 2.52
C ASP A 83 4.30 15.87 3.83
N GLY A 84 4.49 14.83 4.64
CA GLY A 84 5.11 14.91 5.96
C GLY A 84 4.14 15.19 7.12
N GLU A 85 2.87 15.45 6.84
CA GLU A 85 1.80 15.56 7.86
C GLU A 85 0.78 14.43 7.75
N GLY A 86 0.49 14.00 6.51
CA GLY A 86 -0.41 12.90 6.23
C GLY A 86 0.08 11.99 5.10
N VAL A 87 -0.54 10.83 5.00
CA VAL A 87 -0.29 9.81 3.97
C VAL A 87 -1.53 9.73 3.10
N PHE A 88 -1.34 9.88 1.80
CA PHE A 88 -2.40 9.85 0.79
C PHE A 88 -2.35 8.53 0.05
N THR A 89 -3.51 7.92 -0.14
CA THR A 89 -3.65 6.66 -0.85
C THR A 89 -4.67 6.79 -1.98
N ALA A 90 -4.51 5.95 -3.01
CA ALA A 90 -5.49 5.79 -4.07
C ALA A 90 -5.64 4.29 -4.36
N VAL A 91 -6.87 3.78 -4.23
CA VAL A 91 -7.26 2.40 -4.52
C VAL A 91 -8.60 2.39 -5.25
N LEU A 92 -9.03 1.23 -5.76
CA LEU A 92 -10.41 1.06 -6.22
C LEU A 92 -11.28 0.41 -5.14
N ASP A 93 -12.51 0.89 -5.06
CA ASP A 93 -13.66 0.18 -4.53
C ASP A 93 -14.52 -0.23 -5.74
N GLN A 94 -14.28 -1.45 -6.23
CA GLN A 94 -14.86 -1.96 -7.46
C GLN A 94 -14.56 -1.03 -8.66
N SER A 95 -15.53 -0.20 -9.07
CA SER A 95 -15.37 0.72 -10.20
C SER A 95 -15.14 2.16 -9.77
N GLU A 96 -15.25 2.48 -8.49
CA GLU A 96 -15.04 3.83 -7.97
C GLU A 96 -13.60 3.99 -7.47
N MET A 97 -12.98 5.12 -7.80
CA MET A 97 -11.73 5.49 -7.15
C MET A 97 -12.03 5.89 -5.71
N LEU A 98 -11.22 5.41 -4.79
CA LEU A 98 -11.16 5.88 -3.42
C LEU A 98 -9.81 6.57 -3.21
N VAL A 99 -9.85 7.86 -2.92
CA VAL A 99 -8.68 8.64 -2.50
C VAL A 99 -8.87 8.99 -1.04
N SER A 100 -7.88 8.73 -0.21
CA SER A 100 -7.97 8.99 1.23
C SER A 100 -6.69 9.58 1.79
N ARG A 101 -6.83 10.25 2.93
CA ARG A 101 -5.71 10.77 3.74
C ARG A 101 -5.77 10.17 5.13
N TYR A 102 -4.64 9.67 5.59
CA TYR A 102 -4.39 9.26 6.97
C TYR A 102 -3.38 10.21 7.62
N SER A 103 -3.39 10.34 8.94
CA SER A 103 -2.26 10.90 9.68
C SER A 103 -1.04 9.97 9.59
N LEU A 104 0.14 10.46 9.94
CA LEU A 104 1.35 9.61 10.04
C LEU A 104 1.22 8.47 11.07
N ASP A 105 0.30 8.60 12.02
CA ASP A 105 0.00 7.56 13.02
C ASP A 105 -1.10 6.58 12.57
N GLY A 106 -1.56 6.71 11.31
CA GLY A 106 -2.51 5.79 10.71
C GLY A 106 -3.98 6.11 11.05
N GLU A 107 -4.29 7.30 11.55
CA GLU A 107 -5.68 7.67 11.81
C GLU A 107 -6.32 8.26 10.54
N PRO A 108 -7.52 7.80 10.13
CA PRO A 108 -8.18 8.33 8.94
C PRO A 108 -8.56 9.79 9.17
N VAL A 109 -8.23 10.66 8.20
CA VAL A 109 -8.54 12.09 8.23
C VAL A 109 -9.72 12.41 7.32
N TRP A 110 -9.68 11.92 6.09
CA TRP A 110 -10.78 12.02 5.14
C TRP A 110 -10.68 10.98 4.03
N GLU A 111 -11.79 10.75 3.36
CA GLU A 111 -11.89 9.96 2.13
C GLU A 111 -12.80 10.67 1.12
N VAL A 112 -12.52 10.49 -0.16
CA VAL A 112 -13.33 11.02 -1.26
C VAL A 112 -13.40 10.01 -2.40
N ARG A 113 -14.55 10.00 -3.09
CA ARG A 113 -14.80 9.19 -4.28
C ARG A 113 -14.97 10.11 -5.49
N PRO A 114 -13.90 10.45 -6.21
CA PRO A 114 -13.97 11.44 -7.29
C PRO A 114 -14.77 10.95 -8.51
N GLY A 115 -15.03 9.65 -8.60
CA GLY A 115 -15.90 9.06 -9.60
C GLY A 115 -15.45 7.68 -10.02
N THR A 116 -16.07 7.20 -11.09
CA THR A 116 -15.77 5.90 -11.66
C THR A 116 -14.48 5.91 -12.47
N PHE A 117 -13.72 4.83 -12.38
CA PHE A 117 -12.54 4.56 -13.18
C PHE A 117 -12.82 3.45 -14.18
N SER A 118 -12.38 3.64 -15.41
CA SER A 118 -12.52 2.66 -16.47
C SER A 118 -11.23 2.56 -17.28
N SER A 119 -10.67 1.36 -17.32
CA SER A 119 -9.42 1.05 -18.03
C SER A 119 -9.46 -0.40 -18.48
N LYS A 120 -8.92 -0.67 -19.68
CA LYS A 120 -8.72 -2.04 -20.17
C LYS A 120 -7.67 -2.81 -19.37
N HIS A 121 -6.81 -2.11 -18.64
CA HIS A 121 -5.70 -2.70 -17.89
C HIS A 121 -5.95 -2.76 -16.37
N GLY A 122 -7.15 -2.36 -15.92
CA GLY A 122 -7.42 -2.14 -14.51
C GLY A 122 -6.76 -0.86 -14.00
N PHE A 123 -6.80 -0.68 -12.68
CA PHE A 123 -6.24 0.47 -11.99
C PHE A 123 -4.83 0.21 -11.51
N CYS A 124 -3.93 1.16 -11.82
CA CYS A 124 -2.50 1.16 -11.55
C CYS A 124 -1.82 -0.16 -11.89
#